data_AF-A0A9X1SW83-F1
#
_entry.id   AF-A0A9X1SW83-F1
#
_cell.length_a   1.000
_cell.length_b   1.000
_cell.length_c   1.000
_cell.angle_alpha   90.00
_cell.angle_beta   90.00
_cell.angle_gamma   90.00
#
_symmetry.space_group_name_H-M   'P 1'
#
loop_
_entity.id
_entity.type
_entity.pdbx_description
1 polymer ?
#
loop_
_entity_poly.entity_id
_entity_poly.type
_entity_poly.pdbx_seq_one_letter_code
_entity_poly.pdbx_strand_id
1 'polypeptide(L)'
;MAELLRPYRVLLGARVRAQHSYRASFALDLVTSLLIGLVELAEVWVLYRAVDGIGGLDLTSALLVFGLADTAFSIADLLVGHVDTLPQYLRAGTFDVFCLRPQPLLAQLITSDISLRRLSRVGVGVTVLVVAVLANDVPLTPENILLLLLSLLTGSAICIGIFVAAAGAQFFLIDASELTSSRP
;
A
#
# COMPACT_ATOMS: atom_id res chain seq x y z
N MET A 1 9.32 6.16 26.70
CA MET A 1 9.23 5.68 25.31
C MET A 1 8.74 4.23 25.20
N ALA A 2 9.33 3.26 25.92
CA ALA A 2 8.96 1.84 25.83
C ALA A 2 7.53 1.50 26.30
N GLU A 3 6.96 2.22 27.28
CA GLU A 3 5.58 2.02 27.72
C GLU A 3 4.52 2.45 26.70
N LEU A 4 4.80 3.47 25.88
CA LEU A 4 3.87 3.94 24.84
C LEU A 4 3.73 2.93 23.69
N LEU A 5 4.72 2.08 23.46
CA LEU A 5 4.75 1.08 22.39
C LEU A 5 4.12 -0.27 22.79
N ARG A 6 3.98 -0.52 24.09
CA ARG A 6 3.42 -1.77 24.62
C ARG A 6 1.95 -1.99 24.21
N PRO A 7 1.06 -0.98 24.26
CA PRO A 7 -0.32 -1.09 23.78
C PRO A 7 -0.38 -1.39 22.27
N TYR A 8 0.47 -0.73 21.47
CA TYR A 8 0.54 -0.97 20.03
C TYR A 8 0.91 -2.41 19.70
N ARG A 9 1.94 -2.97 20.37
CA ARG A 9 2.36 -4.36 20.16
C ARG A 9 1.30 -5.37 20.61
N VAL A 10 0.58 -5.10 21.69
CA VAL A 10 -0.49 -5.98 22.20
C VAL A 10 -1.70 -5.94 21.28
N LEU A 11 -2.12 -4.75 20.79
CA LEU A 11 -3.19 -4.61 19.80
C LEU A 11 -2.83 -5.30 18.49
N LEU A 12 -1.60 -5.09 17.99
CA LEU A 12 -1.10 -5.77 16.80
C LEU A 12 -1.13 -7.30 16.97
N GLY A 13 -0.60 -7.82 18.08
CA GLY A 13 -0.61 -9.27 18.34
C GLY A 13 -2.01 -9.85 18.57
N ALA A 14 -2.94 -9.09 19.16
CA ALA A 14 -4.33 -9.50 19.32
C ALA A 14 -5.08 -9.52 17.98
N ARG A 15 -4.81 -8.56 17.08
CA ARG A 15 -5.42 -8.48 15.75
C ARG A 15 -4.90 -9.55 14.81
N VAL A 16 -3.59 -9.79 14.79
CA VAL A 16 -2.98 -10.91 14.05
C VAL A 16 -3.61 -12.24 14.48
N ARG A 17 -3.81 -12.46 15.79
CA ARG A 17 -4.51 -13.66 16.29
C ARG A 17 -5.99 -13.70 15.93
N ALA A 18 -6.71 -12.59 16.08
CA ALA A 18 -8.15 -12.51 15.76
C ALA A 18 -8.42 -12.73 14.26
N GLN A 19 -7.52 -12.30 13.39
CA GLN A 19 -7.66 -12.49 11.95
C GLN A 19 -7.20 -13.89 11.49
N HIS A 20 -6.26 -14.53 12.19
CA HIS A 20 -5.96 -15.96 11.99
C HIS A 20 -7.13 -16.90 12.30
N SER A 21 -8.09 -16.45 13.12
CA SER A 21 -9.33 -17.19 13.41
C SER A 21 -10.26 -17.29 12.19
N TYR A 22 -10.13 -16.40 11.20
CA TYR A 22 -10.92 -16.40 9.95
C TYR A 22 -10.05 -16.73 8.74
N ARG A 23 -9.47 -17.95 8.73
CA ARG A 23 -8.61 -18.45 7.65
C ARG A 23 -9.25 -18.35 6.26
N ALA A 24 -10.57 -18.49 6.17
CA ALA A 24 -11.31 -18.36 4.91
C ALA A 24 -11.26 -16.93 4.35
N SER A 25 -11.48 -15.90 5.18
CA SER A 25 -11.40 -14.50 4.75
C SER A 25 -9.99 -14.13 4.31
N PHE A 26 -8.97 -14.61 5.03
CA PHE A 26 -7.57 -14.41 4.63
C PHE A 26 -7.25 -15.07 3.28
N ALA A 27 -7.70 -16.31 3.07
CA ALA A 27 -7.52 -17.00 1.79
C ALA A 27 -8.21 -16.26 0.64
N LEU A 28 -9.43 -15.76 0.86
CA LEU A 28 -10.15 -14.96 -0.13
C LEU A 28 -9.42 -13.65 -0.46
N ASP A 29 -8.90 -12.94 0.55
CA ASP A 29 -8.10 -11.74 0.33
C ASP A 29 -6.82 -12.04 -0.45
N LEU A 30 -6.12 -13.13 -0.13
CA LEU A 30 -4.92 -13.55 -0.86
C LEU A 30 -5.24 -13.88 -2.32
N VAL A 31 -6.29 -14.67 -2.56
CA VAL A 31 -6.73 -15.02 -3.92
C VAL A 31 -7.16 -13.77 -4.70
N THR A 32 -7.89 -12.86 -4.07
CA THR A 32 -8.32 -11.61 -4.71
C THR A 32 -7.13 -10.74 -5.08
N SER A 33 -6.18 -10.55 -4.15
CA SER A 33 -4.95 -9.79 -4.42
C SER A 33 -4.12 -10.43 -5.53
N LEU A 34 -4.02 -11.76 -5.56
CA LEU A 34 -3.32 -12.48 -6.62
C LEU A 34 -4.00 -12.29 -7.99
N LEU A 35 -5.33 -12.40 -8.05
CA LEU A 35 -6.09 -12.21 -9.29
C LEU A 35 -5.94 -10.78 -9.83
N ILE A 36 -5.97 -9.77 -8.94
CA ILE A 36 -5.73 -8.38 -9.33
C ILE A 36 -4.33 -8.23 -9.91
N GLY A 37 -3.30 -8.73 -9.22
CA GLY A 37 -1.92 -8.67 -9.73
C GLY A 37 -1.74 -9.40 -11.06
N LEU A 38 -2.43 -10.52 -11.28
CA LEU A 38 -2.43 -11.24 -12.56
C LEU A 38 -3.11 -10.43 -13.68
N VAL A 39 -4.19 -9.71 -13.38
CA VAL A 39 -4.85 -8.82 -14.35
C VAL A 39 -3.94 -7.66 -14.71
N GLU A 40 -3.33 -7.00 -13.72
CA GLU A 40 -2.36 -5.92 -13.94
C GLU A 40 -1.17 -6.41 -14.78
N LEU A 41 -0.67 -7.62 -14.51
CA LEU A 41 0.39 -8.25 -15.31
C LEU A 41 -0.07 -8.55 -16.75
N ALA A 42 -1.30 -9.03 -16.90
CA ALA A 42 -1.88 -9.33 -18.20
C ALA A 42 -2.03 -8.04 -19.03
N GLU A 43 -2.37 -6.91 -18.42
CA GLU A 43 -2.41 -5.60 -19.09
C GLU A 43 -1.05 -5.23 -19.66
N VAL A 44 0.02 -5.35 -18.87
CA VAL A 44 1.40 -5.11 -19.33
C VAL A 44 1.75 -6.05 -20.49
N TRP A 45 1.42 -7.33 -20.37
CA TRP A 45 1.70 -8.30 -21.43
C TRP A 45 0.90 -8.04 -22.72
N VAL A 46 -0.37 -7.64 -22.61
CA VAL A 46 -1.21 -7.28 -23.76
C VAL A 46 -0.67 -6.04 -24.46
N LEU A 47 -0.18 -5.04 -23.72
CA LEU A 47 0.48 -3.86 -24.31
C LEU A 47 1.70 -4.26 -25.15
N TYR A 48 2.53 -5.17 -24.65
CA TYR A 48 3.73 -5.66 -25.33
C TYR A 48 3.45 -6.64 -26.48
N ARG A 49 2.22 -7.11 -26.65
CA ARG A 49 1.83 -7.81 -27.89
C ARG A 49 1.68 -6.87 -29.09
N ALA A 50 1.40 -5.60 -28.84
CA ALA A 50 1.20 -4.62 -29.90
C ALA A 50 2.49 -3.87 -30.28
N VAL A 51 3.54 -3.96 -29.46
CA VAL A 51 4.80 -3.23 -29.64
C VAL A 51 5.98 -4.14 -29.25
N ASP A 52 6.95 -4.31 -30.15
CA ASP A 52 8.14 -5.17 -29.93
C ASP A 52 9.07 -4.68 -28.80
N GLY A 53 8.91 -3.42 -28.38
CA GLY A 53 9.61 -2.83 -27.24
C GLY A 53 9.30 -1.33 -27.13
N ILE A 54 9.16 -0.84 -25.89
CA ILE A 54 8.91 0.58 -25.62
C ILE A 54 10.22 1.21 -25.14
N GLY A 55 10.84 2.06 -25.96
CA GLY A 55 12.04 2.80 -25.56
C GLY A 55 13.26 1.93 -25.22
N GLY A 56 13.36 0.74 -25.80
CA GLY A 56 14.44 -0.22 -25.52
C GLY A 56 14.18 -1.16 -24.34
N LEU A 57 13.03 -1.05 -23.66
CA LEU A 57 12.58 -2.02 -22.67
C LEU A 57 11.90 -3.18 -23.38
N ASP A 58 12.43 -4.39 -23.19
CA ASP A 58 11.74 -5.62 -23.55
C ASP A 58 10.64 -5.95 -22.51
N LEU A 59 9.86 -7.01 -22.77
CA LEU A 59 8.82 -7.47 -21.85
C LEU A 59 9.38 -7.84 -20.46
N THR A 60 10.53 -8.50 -20.40
CA THR A 60 11.15 -9.00 -19.17
C THR A 60 11.56 -7.84 -18.25
N SER A 61 12.17 -6.82 -18.81
CA SER A 61 12.56 -5.59 -18.11
C SER A 61 11.33 -4.79 -17.66
N ALA A 62 10.25 -4.78 -18.45
CA ALA A 62 8.98 -4.21 -18.02
C ALA A 62 8.37 -4.94 -16.81
N LEU A 63 8.48 -6.28 -16.75
CA LEU A 63 8.05 -7.07 -15.59
C LEU A 63 8.83 -6.70 -14.33
N LEU A 64 10.12 -6.38 -14.45
CA LEU A 64 10.94 -5.95 -13.31
C LEU A 64 10.48 -4.58 -12.78
N VAL A 65 10.24 -3.63 -13.69
CA VAL A 65 9.69 -2.31 -13.33
C VAL A 65 8.32 -2.45 -12.68
N PHE A 66 7.45 -3.30 -13.24
CA PHE A 66 6.14 -3.60 -12.67
C PHE A 66 6.25 -4.18 -11.26
N GLY A 67 7.07 -5.21 -11.06
CA GLY A 67 7.27 -5.82 -9.74
C GLY A 67 7.83 -4.84 -8.71
N LEU A 68 8.75 -3.95 -9.11
CA LEU A 68 9.26 -2.89 -8.25
C LEU A 68 8.16 -1.89 -7.86
N ALA A 69 7.39 -1.43 -8.84
CA ALA A 69 6.31 -0.47 -8.63
C ALA A 69 5.20 -1.04 -7.75
N ASP A 70 4.70 -2.25 -8.03
CA ASP A 70 3.65 -2.89 -7.23
C ASP A 70 4.11 -3.18 -5.81
N THR A 71 5.36 -3.63 -5.63
CA THR A 71 5.90 -3.88 -4.28
C THR A 71 6.03 -2.57 -3.50
N ALA A 72 6.58 -1.52 -4.12
CA ALA A 72 6.72 -0.21 -3.49
C ALA A 72 5.36 0.40 -3.11
N PHE A 73 4.39 0.31 -4.02
CA PHE A 73 3.02 0.75 -3.79
C PHE A 73 2.39 -0.05 -2.64
N SER A 74 2.48 -1.37 -2.65
CA SER A 74 1.89 -2.23 -1.63
C SER A 74 2.51 -2.00 -0.25
N ILE A 75 3.82 -1.71 -0.17
CA ILE A 75 4.47 -1.30 1.08
C ILE A 75 3.93 0.04 1.57
N ALA A 76 3.84 1.03 0.69
CA ALA A 76 3.27 2.33 1.04
C ALA A 76 1.81 2.23 1.50
N ASP A 77 1.03 1.39 0.82
CA ASP A 77 -0.37 1.12 1.10
C ASP A 77 -0.54 0.40 2.45
N LEU A 78 0.33 -0.56 2.77
CA LEU A 78 0.39 -1.21 4.08
C LEU A 78 0.67 -0.20 5.20
N LEU A 79 1.61 0.72 4.97
CA LEU A 79 2.06 1.68 5.99
C LEU A 79 1.08 2.84 6.18
N VAL A 80 0.50 3.38 5.11
CA VAL A 80 -0.22 4.66 5.16
C VAL A 80 -1.59 4.59 4.48
N GLY A 81 -1.96 3.49 3.84
CA GLY A 81 -3.25 3.37 3.14
C GLY A 81 -4.48 3.46 4.05
N HIS A 82 -4.33 3.33 5.38
CA HIS A 82 -5.45 3.56 6.31
C HIS A 82 -5.85 5.03 6.42
N VAL A 83 -5.02 5.95 5.91
CA VAL A 83 -5.36 7.38 5.88
C VAL A 83 -6.58 7.68 5.01
N ASP A 84 -6.94 6.80 4.09
CA ASP A 84 -8.19 6.91 3.31
C ASP A 84 -9.48 6.78 4.14
N THR A 85 -9.40 6.35 5.41
CA THR A 85 -10.56 6.28 6.33
C THR A 85 -10.89 7.62 6.99
N LEU A 86 -10.01 8.61 6.83
CA LEU A 86 -10.14 9.94 7.40
C LEU A 86 -11.49 10.64 7.08
N PRO A 87 -12.06 10.54 5.86
CA PRO A 87 -13.38 11.07 5.54
C PRO A 87 -14.51 10.52 6.41
N GLN A 88 -14.40 9.27 6.87
CA GLN A 88 -15.40 8.64 7.72
C GLN A 88 -15.42 9.29 9.11
N TYR A 89 -14.23 9.56 9.67
CA TYR A 89 -14.09 10.23 10.96
C TYR A 89 -14.52 11.71 10.89
N LEU A 90 -14.22 12.38 9.78
CA LEU A 90 -14.69 13.76 9.52
C LEU A 90 -16.21 13.84 9.47
N ARG A 91 -16.86 13.02 8.65
CA ARG A 91 -18.34 12.98 8.54
C ARG A 91 -19.02 12.58 9.84
N ALA A 92 -18.39 11.73 10.64
CA ALA A 92 -18.92 11.31 11.93
C ALA A 92 -18.68 12.35 13.05
N GLY A 93 -17.95 13.45 12.79
CA GLY A 93 -17.60 14.45 13.81
C GLY A 93 -16.68 13.92 14.92
N THR A 94 -16.06 12.75 14.72
CA THR A 94 -15.22 12.09 15.74
C THR A 94 -13.73 12.41 15.58
N PHE A 95 -13.38 13.17 14.54
CA PHE A 95 -12.02 13.61 14.29
C PHE A 95 -11.44 14.43 15.45
N ASP A 96 -12.27 15.26 16.11
CA ASP A 96 -11.86 16.09 17.26
C ASP A 96 -11.31 15.27 18.42
N VAL A 97 -11.79 14.03 18.60
CA VAL A 97 -11.31 13.11 19.64
C VAL A 97 -9.85 12.72 19.41
N PHE A 98 -9.41 12.63 18.15
CA PHE A 98 -8.01 12.36 17.82
C PHE A 98 -7.11 13.57 18.11
N CYS A 99 -7.62 14.79 17.91
CA CYS A 99 -6.92 16.05 18.19
C CYS A 99 -6.69 16.30 19.69
N LEU A 100 -7.55 15.76 20.55
CA LEU A 100 -7.42 15.87 22.02
C LEU A 100 -6.30 14.97 22.59
N ARG A 101 -5.80 14.00 21.82
CA ARG A 101 -4.73 13.09 22.26
C ARG A 101 -3.36 13.73 21.96
N PRO A 102 -2.40 13.69 22.91
CA PRO A 102 -1.07 14.28 22.73
C PRO A 102 -0.15 13.40 21.86
N GLN A 103 -0.65 12.88 20.75
CA GLN A 103 0.10 12.09 19.77
C GLN A 103 -0.12 12.64 18.36
N PRO A 104 0.89 12.59 17.48
CA PRO A 104 0.74 13.08 16.11
C PRO A 104 -0.38 12.30 15.39
N LEU A 105 -1.36 13.04 14.84
CA LEU A 105 -2.57 12.49 14.21
C LEU A 105 -2.25 11.41 13.17
N LEU A 106 -1.27 11.68 12.32
CA LEU A 106 -0.84 10.78 11.26
C LEU A 106 -0.35 9.43 11.83
N ALA A 107 0.41 9.46 12.93
CA ALA A 107 0.86 8.24 13.59
C ALA A 107 -0.30 7.47 14.24
N GLN A 108 -1.25 8.18 14.87
CA GLN A 108 -2.45 7.55 15.44
C GLN A 108 -3.28 6.85 14.37
N LEU A 109 -3.42 7.47 13.21
CA LEU A 109 -4.26 6.98 12.13
C LEU A 109 -3.61 5.80 11.39
N ILE A 110 -2.30 5.86 11.12
CA ILE A 110 -1.53 4.75 10.55
C ILE A 110 -1.59 3.50 11.43
N THR A 111 -1.51 3.69 12.74
CA THR A 111 -1.46 2.57 13.71
C THR A 111 -2.84 2.10 14.16
N SER A 112 -3.91 2.78 13.73
CA SER A 112 -5.28 2.48 14.12
C SER A 112 -5.79 1.16 13.56
N ASP A 113 -5.28 0.76 12.40
CA ASP A 113 -5.63 -0.50 11.76
C ASP A 113 -4.44 -1.05 10.95
N ILE A 114 -4.27 -2.36 10.99
CA ILE A 114 -3.38 -3.09 10.10
C ILE A 114 -4.20 -4.24 9.53
N SER A 115 -4.58 -4.11 8.27
CA SER A 115 -5.36 -5.14 7.59
C SER A 115 -4.46 -6.25 7.03
N LEU A 116 -4.82 -7.51 7.31
CA LEU A 116 -4.17 -8.68 6.71
C LEU A 116 -4.20 -8.63 5.18
N ARG A 117 -5.24 -8.03 4.60
CA ARG A 117 -5.38 -7.84 3.16
C ARG A 117 -4.25 -7.05 2.54
N ARG A 118 -3.80 -5.98 3.21
CA ARG A 118 -2.65 -5.19 2.74
C ARG A 118 -1.35 -5.97 2.90
N LEU A 119 -1.21 -6.74 3.98
CA LEU A 119 -0.06 -7.62 4.18
C LEU A 119 0.03 -8.72 3.13
N SER A 120 -1.10 -9.34 2.76
CA SER A 120 -1.13 -10.34 1.69
C SER A 120 -0.77 -9.73 0.34
N ARG A 121 -1.19 -8.48 0.07
CA ARG A 121 -0.81 -7.73 -1.13
C ARG A 121 0.69 -7.50 -1.22
N VAL A 122 1.35 -7.10 -0.12
CA VAL A 122 2.83 -6.98 -0.09
C VAL A 122 3.48 -8.33 -0.44
N GLY A 123 2.98 -9.44 0.13
CA GLY A 123 3.51 -10.76 -0.19
C GLY A 123 3.40 -11.12 -1.67
N VAL A 124 2.27 -10.78 -2.32
CA VAL A 124 2.08 -10.98 -3.76
C VAL A 124 3.07 -10.14 -4.57
N GLY A 125 3.18 -8.83 -4.27
CA GLY A 125 4.11 -7.94 -4.98
C GLY A 125 5.56 -8.39 -4.87
N VAL A 126 6.01 -8.75 -3.66
CA VAL A 126 7.36 -9.31 -3.44
C VAL A 126 7.57 -10.59 -4.25
N THR A 127 6.56 -11.46 -4.34
CA THR A 127 6.66 -12.69 -5.14
C THR A 127 6.83 -12.37 -6.62
N VAL A 128 6.06 -11.42 -7.15
CA VAL A 128 6.19 -10.96 -8.54
C VAL A 128 7.57 -10.35 -8.79
N LEU A 129 8.06 -9.52 -7.88
CA LEU A 129 9.39 -8.92 -7.97
C LEU A 129 10.50 -9.98 -8.01
N VAL A 130 10.44 -11.00 -7.15
CA VAL A 130 11.41 -12.10 -7.15
C VAL A 130 11.37 -12.85 -8.49
N VAL A 131 10.19 -13.17 -9.00
CA VAL A 131 10.03 -13.82 -10.31
C VAL A 131 10.63 -12.95 -11.43
N ALA A 132 10.39 -11.63 -11.39
CA ALA A 132 10.92 -10.72 -12.39
C ALA A 132 12.46 -10.60 -12.33
N VAL A 133 13.05 -10.56 -11.13
CA VAL A 133 14.51 -10.57 -10.94
C VAL A 133 15.13 -11.83 -11.52
N LEU A 134 14.51 -12.99 -11.27
CA LEU A 134 14.95 -14.27 -11.81
C LEU A 134 14.79 -14.34 -13.34
N ALA A 135 13.70 -13.81 -13.89
CA ALA A 135 13.45 -13.81 -15.33
C ALA A 135 14.43 -12.92 -16.12
N ASN A 136 14.95 -11.86 -15.50
CA ASN A 136 15.92 -10.95 -16.11
C ASN A 136 17.39 -11.40 -15.93
N ASP A 137 17.63 -12.57 -15.31
CA ASP A 137 18.98 -13.06 -14.97
C ASP A 137 19.85 -12.01 -14.26
N VAL A 138 19.23 -11.19 -13.39
CA VAL A 138 19.95 -10.10 -12.71
C VAL A 138 20.99 -10.72 -11.76
N PRO A 139 22.30 -10.43 -11.93
CA PRO A 139 23.31 -10.99 -11.06
C PRO A 139 23.12 -10.40 -9.66
N LEU A 140 23.09 -11.28 -8.64
CA LEU A 140 22.90 -10.89 -7.23
C LEU A 140 24.20 -10.34 -6.62
N THR A 141 24.77 -9.31 -7.26
CA THR A 141 25.90 -8.56 -6.71
C THR A 141 25.43 -7.65 -5.57
N PRO A 142 26.31 -7.31 -4.62
CA PRO A 142 25.98 -6.37 -3.54
C PRO A 142 25.46 -5.03 -4.07
N GLU A 143 25.97 -4.57 -5.22
CA GLU A 143 25.55 -3.33 -5.88
C GLU A 143 24.10 -3.43 -6.38
N ASN A 144 23.73 -4.52 -7.05
CA ASN A 144 22.37 -4.72 -7.56
C ASN A 144 21.36 -4.88 -6.42
N ILE A 145 21.75 -5.57 -5.34
CA ILE A 145 20.92 -5.68 -4.14
C ILE A 145 20.69 -4.31 -3.51
N LEU A 146 21.75 -3.49 -3.40
CA LEU A 146 21.64 -2.13 -2.88
C LEU A 146 20.73 -1.27 -3.75
N LEU A 147 20.85 -1.35 -5.08
CA LEU A 147 19.99 -0.64 -6.03
C LEU A 147 18.52 -1.08 -5.91
N LEU A 148 18.25 -2.38 -5.80
CA LEU A 148 16.90 -2.90 -5.59
C LEU A 148 16.30 -2.37 -4.29
N LEU A 149 17.05 -2.43 -3.19
CA LEU A 149 16.58 -1.89 -1.90
C LEU A 149 16.36 -0.38 -1.95
N LEU A 150 17.27 0.37 -2.56
CA LEU A 150 17.14 1.82 -2.69
C LEU A 150 15.93 2.18 -3.55
N SER A 151 15.72 1.49 -4.67
CA SER A 151 14.56 1.70 -5.55
C SER A 151 13.24 1.43 -4.84
N LEU A 152 13.19 0.40 -3.99
CA LEU A 152 12.01 0.06 -3.23
C LEU A 152 11.74 1.10 -2.13
N LEU A 153 12.80 1.56 -1.45
CA LEU A 153 12.71 2.62 -0.44
C LEU A 153 12.22 3.94 -1.03
N THR A 154 12.82 4.38 -2.14
CA THR A 154 12.44 5.64 -2.80
C THR A 154 11.05 5.55 -3.41
N GLY A 155 10.72 4.45 -4.09
CA GLY A 155 9.39 4.21 -4.64
C GLY A 155 8.31 4.22 -3.55
N SER A 156 8.56 3.55 -2.42
CA SER A 156 7.64 3.53 -1.29
C SER A 156 7.48 4.93 -0.69
N ALA A 157 8.58 5.68 -0.51
CA ALA A 157 8.55 7.04 0.01
C ALA A 157 7.75 8.00 -0.88
N ILE A 158 7.88 7.87 -2.21
CA ILE A 158 7.09 8.64 -3.18
C ILE A 158 5.60 8.31 -3.02
N CYS A 159 5.24 7.02 -3.00
CA CYS A 159 3.84 6.60 -2.84
C CYS A 159 3.25 7.06 -1.49
N ILE A 160 4.01 6.98 -0.40
CA ILE A 160 3.61 7.51 0.91
C ILE A 160 3.33 9.01 0.81
N GLY A 161 4.22 9.78 0.17
CA GLY A 161 4.02 11.22 -0.02
C GLY A 161 2.72 11.53 -0.78
N ILE A 162 2.43 10.75 -1.83
CA ILE A 162 1.18 10.86 -2.60
C ILE A 162 -0.05 10.54 -1.73
N PHE A 163 -0.02 9.44 -0.96
CA PHE A 163 -1.13 9.09 -0.09
C PHE A 163 -1.41 10.14 0.98
N VAL A 164 -0.36 10.66 1.62
CA VAL A 164 -0.49 11.72 2.63
C VAL A 164 -1.04 13.01 2.00
N ALA A 165 -0.57 13.38 0.80
CA ALA A 165 -1.09 14.53 0.08
C ALA A 165 -2.57 14.36 -0.31
N ALA A 166 -2.94 13.18 -0.81
CA ALA A 166 -4.33 12.84 -1.15
C ALA A 166 -5.24 12.90 0.07
N ALA A 167 -4.81 12.34 1.20
CA ALA A 167 -5.52 12.43 2.46
C ALA A 167 -5.67 13.87 2.98
N GLY A 168 -4.63 14.70 2.85
CA GLY A 168 -4.71 16.12 3.17
C GLY A 168 -5.73 16.85 2.30
N ALA A 169 -5.80 16.52 1.01
CA ALA A 169 -6.80 17.07 0.10
C ALA A 169 -8.24 16.67 0.46
N GLN A 170 -8.45 15.49 1.05
CA GLN A 170 -9.78 15.04 1.46
C GLN A 170 -10.47 16.00 2.45
N PHE A 171 -9.72 16.67 3.33
CA PHE A 171 -10.29 17.68 4.24
C PHE A 171 -11.04 18.79 3.47
N PHE A 172 -10.44 19.31 2.40
CA PHE A 172 -11.04 20.39 1.61
C PHE A 172 -12.13 19.89 0.66
N LEU A 173 -12.03 18.64 0.19
CA LEU A 173 -12.97 18.09 -0.79
C LEU A 173 -14.27 17.56 -0.14
N ILE A 174 -14.28 17.22 1.15
CA ILE A 174 -15.49 16.79 1.87
C ILE A 174 -16.45 17.97 2.07
N ASP A 175 -15.93 19.15 2.40
CA ASP A 175 -16.73 20.37 2.59
C ASP A 175 -17.49 20.80 1.32
N ALA A 176 -17.00 20.44 0.13
CA ALA A 176 -17.68 20.76 -1.14
C ALA A 176 -19.07 20.09 -1.27
N SER A 177 -19.29 18.97 -0.59
CA SER A 177 -20.59 18.31 -0.56
C SER A 177 -21.62 19.01 0.34
N GLU A 178 -21.19 19.73 1.38
CA GLU A 178 -22.09 20.54 2.19
C GLU A 178 -22.52 21.82 1.46
N LEU A 179 -21.62 22.42 0.68
CA LEU A 179 -21.90 23.60 -0.16
C LEU A 179 -22.97 23.35 -1.25
N THR A 180 -23.19 22.10 -1.64
CA THR A 180 -24.25 21.71 -2.59
C THR A 180 -25.56 21.29 -1.91
N SER A 181 -25.53 21.01 -0.60
CA SER A 181 -26.71 20.61 0.19
C SER A 181 -27.40 21.76 0.92
N SER A 182 -26.80 22.95 0.95
CA SER A 182 -27.43 24.18 1.42
C SER A 182 -28.47 24.69 0.41
N ARG A 183 -29.57 23.93 0.27
CA ARG A 183 -30.82 24.52 -0.19
C ARG A 183 -31.39 25.35 0.98
N PRO A 184 -31.69 26.64 0.77
CA PRO A 184 -32.33 27.48 1.77
C PRO A 184 -33.70 26.96 2.18
#